data_AF-A0A7X7IQA5-F1
#
_entry.id   AF-A0A7X7IQA5-F1
#
_cell.length_a   1.000
_cell.length_b   1.000
_cell.length_c   1.000
_cell.angle_alpha   90.00
_cell.angle_beta   90.00
_cell.angle_gamma   90.00
#
_symmetry.space_group_name_H-M   'P 1'
#
loop_
_entity.id
_entity.type
_entity.pdbx_description
1 polymer ?
#
loop_
_entity_poly.entity_id
_entity_poly.type
_entity_poly.pdbx_seq_one_letter_code
_entity_poly.pdbx_strand_id
1 'polypeptide(L)'
;MAEPVTGEPVLPHRVYNHLLDPREHPDYERRAVKPPSWDTFGNRTQFITLRGFQINADQMIVNYEKDLDRYTRQHELGNVIWPTLSILFAKNLDALADEIKRRDLFLFDLWSYVPGSGPPGDWQAYRPPAEAFKTLESKLGERWLGTDIGEQDGRYLGGYANQMTPASASPLEQYFHFQRHFERMGDDLGHKHATLVSLNFGHYFLTEGTYTLIGAETAQALPNGQVYYSFIRGAGKQYGVPWFGNASVWNRWGYKNYEASGEGFGPNKGTSLSLMKRLLYSHILYNSVAVGFESGWFVGDALSPIGRVQQSAPRWVKENGQPGVMLAPVALLLDFYRGWTFPRHLYTDNVYRVWGNLPYEPGDYLTDAVLDMLYPGYQDSSYYHDESGFLSPTPYGDIADCLMSDAPSWLLDRYAVVVVAGALSGGREIRDKLQTYVDRGGHLVITRGNLARLPGGIAAPSTTTKGKGRMTVLPGDFAIEMKQDLNAASLASKIDQPLDKPYVLLPEARKKLDDIFRRQRLFEAGDGKLS
;
A
#
# COMPACT_ATOMS: atom_id res chain seq x y z
N MET A 1 -34.01 1.23 1.26
CA MET A 1 -34.21 2.55 1.92
C MET A 1 -34.58 2.35 3.38
N ALA A 2 -33.63 2.50 4.31
CA ALA A 2 -33.96 2.75 5.71
C ALA A 2 -34.31 4.23 5.84
N GLU A 3 -35.48 4.54 6.39
CA GLU A 3 -35.86 5.93 6.67
C GLU A 3 -34.82 6.57 7.62
N PRO A 4 -34.38 7.82 7.35
CA PRO A 4 -33.51 8.51 8.26
C PRO A 4 -34.23 8.71 9.60
N VAL A 5 -33.57 8.30 10.69
CA VAL A 5 -33.99 8.62 12.06
C VAL A 5 -34.22 10.13 12.14
N THR A 6 -35.46 10.50 12.40
CA THR A 6 -35.94 11.89 12.38
C THR A 6 -35.17 12.74 13.40
N GLY A 7 -34.50 13.79 12.93
CA GLY A 7 -33.98 14.88 13.78
C GLY A 7 -32.48 15.19 13.69
N GLU A 8 -31.63 14.35 13.09
CA GLU A 8 -30.24 14.71 12.84
C GLU A 8 -30.08 15.32 11.42
N PRO A 9 -29.43 16.50 11.27
CA PRO A 9 -29.16 17.06 9.96
C PRO A 9 -28.24 16.11 9.17
N VAL A 10 -28.63 15.79 7.93
CA VAL A 10 -27.79 15.05 6.98
C VAL A 10 -26.56 15.91 6.70
N LEU A 11 -25.39 15.48 7.18
CA LEU A 11 -24.14 16.14 6.86
C LEU A 11 -23.89 15.95 5.35
N PRO A 12 -23.57 17.02 4.59
CA PRO A 12 -23.22 16.86 3.19
C PRO A 12 -21.99 15.96 3.06
N HIS A 13 -22.06 14.97 2.16
CA HIS A 13 -20.92 14.09 1.89
C HIS A 13 -19.73 14.91 1.39
N ARG A 14 -18.59 14.81 2.08
CA ARG A 14 -17.32 15.30 1.55
C ARG A 14 -16.76 14.25 0.61
N VAL A 15 -16.59 14.60 -0.65
CA VAL A 15 -16.11 13.69 -1.69
C VAL A 15 -14.88 14.29 -2.34
N TYR A 16 -13.77 13.55 -2.28
CA TYR A 16 -12.60 13.80 -3.11
C TYR A 16 -12.87 13.21 -4.49
N ASN A 17 -13.10 14.06 -5.49
CA ASN A 17 -13.73 13.69 -6.76
C ASN A 17 -12.80 13.78 -7.98
N HIS A 18 -11.49 13.93 -7.76
CA HIS A 18 -10.48 13.91 -8.82
C HIS A 18 -9.37 12.92 -8.49
N LEU A 19 -8.63 12.49 -9.51
CA LEU A 19 -7.47 11.63 -9.34
C LEU A 19 -6.38 12.37 -8.55
N LEU A 20 -5.46 11.65 -7.90
CA LEU A 20 -4.33 12.29 -7.20
C LEU A 20 -3.52 13.12 -8.20
N ASP A 21 -3.32 14.40 -7.88
CA ASP A 21 -2.32 15.23 -8.54
C ASP A 21 -1.19 15.57 -7.55
N PRO A 22 0.02 15.02 -7.74
CA PRO A 22 1.20 15.35 -6.92
C PRO A 22 1.48 16.85 -6.78
N ARG A 23 1.14 17.65 -7.80
CA ARG A 23 1.39 19.10 -7.84
C ARG A 23 0.55 19.88 -6.83
N GLU A 24 -0.54 19.29 -6.32
CA GLU A 24 -1.34 19.89 -5.24
C GLU A 24 -0.66 19.80 -3.87
N HIS A 25 0.35 18.93 -3.72
CA HIS A 25 1.07 18.80 -2.46
C HIS A 25 1.94 20.05 -2.25
N PRO A 26 1.87 20.74 -1.09
CA PRO A 26 2.60 21.99 -0.85
C PRO A 26 4.13 21.90 -1.05
N ASP A 27 4.68 20.70 -0.87
CA ASP A 27 6.12 20.46 -0.96
C ASP A 27 6.57 19.96 -2.33
N TYR A 28 5.67 19.87 -3.31
CA TYR A 28 5.98 19.33 -4.63
C TYR A 28 7.21 19.98 -5.26
N GLU A 29 7.29 21.32 -5.23
CA GLU A 29 8.43 22.08 -5.76
C GLU A 29 9.70 21.98 -4.91
N ARG A 30 9.59 21.51 -3.66
CA ARG A 30 10.73 21.38 -2.72
C ARG A 30 11.39 19.99 -2.77
N ARG A 31 10.76 19.02 -3.44
CA ARG A 31 11.28 17.65 -3.50
C ARG A 31 12.47 17.53 -4.43
N ALA A 32 13.43 16.72 -4.00
CA ALA A 32 14.54 16.30 -4.86
C ALA A 32 14.04 15.48 -6.06
N VAL A 33 13.06 14.61 -5.82
CA VAL A 33 12.40 13.82 -6.86
C VAL A 33 10.94 14.23 -6.96
N LYS A 34 10.54 14.70 -8.14
CA LYS A 34 9.14 15.04 -8.43
C LYS A 34 8.37 13.79 -8.83
N PRO A 35 7.33 13.38 -8.08
CA PRO A 35 6.49 12.27 -8.50
C PRO A 35 5.78 12.60 -9.83
N PRO A 36 5.69 11.65 -10.77
CA PRO A 36 4.97 11.83 -12.04
C PRO A 36 3.47 12.03 -11.78
N SER A 37 2.77 12.71 -12.68
CA SER A 37 1.31 12.88 -12.56
C SER A 37 0.56 11.93 -13.49
N TRP A 38 -0.77 11.87 -13.41
CA TRP A 38 -1.58 11.14 -14.39
C TRP A 38 -1.33 11.60 -15.84
N ASP A 39 -0.97 12.87 -16.07
CA ASP A 39 -0.62 13.39 -17.39
C ASP A 39 0.60 12.65 -17.97
N THR A 40 1.62 12.38 -17.15
CA THR A 40 2.82 11.60 -17.54
C THR A 40 2.41 10.21 -18.04
N PHE A 41 1.38 9.62 -17.46
CA PHE A 41 0.81 8.32 -17.83
C PHE A 41 -0.32 8.42 -18.86
N GLY A 42 -0.44 9.53 -19.61
CA GLY A 42 -1.48 9.69 -20.64
C GLY A 42 -2.91 9.67 -20.09
N ASN A 43 -3.08 10.03 -18.82
CA ASN A 43 -4.35 10.06 -18.08
C ASN A 43 -5.08 8.71 -18.04
N ARG A 44 -4.33 7.61 -18.05
CA ARG A 44 -4.86 6.23 -17.97
C ARG A 44 -3.89 5.30 -17.24
N THR A 45 -4.42 4.25 -16.65
CA THR A 45 -3.63 3.19 -16.03
C THR A 45 -2.78 2.50 -17.09
N GLN A 46 -1.48 2.40 -16.81
CA GLN A 46 -0.48 1.70 -17.61
C GLN A 46 -0.26 0.28 -17.09
N PHE A 47 0.47 -0.55 -17.85
CA PHE A 47 0.61 -1.97 -17.53
C PHE A 47 2.07 -2.40 -17.43
N ILE A 48 2.39 -3.04 -16.31
CA ILE A 48 3.73 -3.50 -15.92
C ILE A 48 4.00 -4.87 -16.52
N THR A 49 5.15 -5.02 -17.16
CA THR A 49 5.56 -6.27 -17.79
C THR A 49 7.09 -6.38 -17.91
N LEU A 50 7.57 -7.52 -18.42
CA LEU A 50 8.98 -7.80 -18.70
C LEU A 50 9.91 -7.62 -17.48
N ARG A 51 10.19 -8.73 -16.77
CA ARG A 51 10.88 -8.72 -15.47
C ARG A 51 12.40 -8.78 -15.52
N GLY A 52 12.97 -8.91 -16.70
CA GLY A 52 14.40 -9.00 -16.85
C GLY A 52 14.80 -9.07 -18.31
N PHE A 53 16.08 -8.80 -18.55
CA PHE A 53 16.73 -8.99 -19.83
C PHE A 53 17.85 -10.00 -19.67
N GLN A 54 18.16 -10.70 -20.76
CA GLN A 54 19.33 -11.56 -20.79
C GLN A 54 20.61 -10.71 -20.86
N ILE A 55 21.58 -11.01 -20.01
CA ILE A 55 22.92 -10.42 -20.03
C ILE A 55 23.93 -11.53 -20.34
N ASN A 56 24.81 -11.30 -21.33
CA ASN A 56 25.83 -12.28 -21.72
C ASN A 56 27.12 -12.13 -20.89
N ALA A 57 28.09 -13.02 -21.14
CA ALA A 57 29.38 -13.03 -20.43
C ALA A 57 30.21 -11.74 -20.60
N ASP A 58 29.98 -10.98 -21.69
CA ASP A 58 30.65 -9.71 -21.96
C ASP A 58 29.98 -8.51 -21.27
N GLN A 59 28.97 -8.75 -20.42
CA GLN A 59 28.12 -7.75 -19.77
C GLN A 59 27.32 -6.89 -20.75
N MET A 60 26.82 -7.53 -21.81
CA MET A 60 25.92 -6.89 -22.79
C MET A 60 24.50 -7.40 -22.60
N ILE A 61 23.53 -6.49 -22.59
CA ILE A 61 22.11 -6.81 -22.71
C ILE A 61 21.86 -7.29 -24.14
N VAL A 62 21.36 -8.53 -24.29
CA VAL A 62 21.12 -9.15 -25.60
C VAL A 62 19.63 -9.32 -25.85
N ASN A 63 19.23 -9.36 -27.12
CA ASN A 63 17.84 -9.58 -27.59
C ASN A 63 16.79 -8.56 -27.10
N TYR A 64 17.18 -7.46 -26.44
CA TYR A 64 16.25 -6.52 -25.84
C TYR A 64 15.24 -5.92 -26.83
N GLU A 65 15.61 -5.67 -28.10
CA GLU A 65 14.65 -5.20 -29.10
C GLU A 65 13.55 -6.23 -29.38
N LYS A 66 13.92 -7.51 -29.49
CA LYS A 66 13.01 -8.63 -29.72
C LYS A 66 12.10 -8.84 -28.51
N ASP A 67 12.66 -8.78 -27.30
CA ASP A 67 11.90 -8.89 -26.07
C ASP A 67 10.90 -7.72 -25.96
N LEU A 68 11.34 -6.49 -26.17
CA LEU A 68 10.46 -5.33 -26.16
C LEU A 68 9.35 -5.45 -27.22
N ASP A 69 9.64 -5.90 -28.44
CA ASP A 69 8.61 -6.14 -29.48
C ASP A 69 7.59 -7.19 -29.03
N ARG A 70 8.06 -8.30 -28.49
CA ARG A 70 7.21 -9.40 -28.03
C ARG A 70 6.21 -8.93 -26.99
N TYR A 71 6.68 -8.23 -25.95
CA TYR A 71 5.83 -7.80 -24.84
C TYR A 71 4.94 -6.61 -25.20
N THR A 72 5.47 -5.61 -25.91
CA THR A 72 4.79 -4.31 -26.08
C THR A 72 3.99 -4.20 -27.37
N ARG A 73 4.37 -4.90 -28.44
CA ARG A 73 3.73 -4.78 -29.77
C ARG A 73 3.00 -6.04 -30.21
N GLN A 74 3.66 -7.20 -30.12
CA GLN A 74 3.08 -8.46 -30.59
C GLN A 74 1.92 -8.92 -29.70
N HIS A 75 2.10 -8.83 -28.38
CA HIS A 75 1.11 -9.27 -27.40
C HIS A 75 0.44 -8.12 -26.63
N GLU A 76 0.92 -6.88 -26.75
CA GLU A 76 0.35 -5.69 -26.11
C GLU A 76 0.11 -5.89 -24.58
N LEU A 77 1.07 -6.52 -23.89
CA LEU A 77 0.94 -6.87 -22.46
C LEU A 77 1.11 -5.67 -21.53
N GLY A 78 1.81 -4.63 -22.00
CA GLY A 78 2.06 -3.41 -21.24
C GLY A 78 3.21 -2.60 -21.80
N ASN A 79 3.48 -1.47 -21.17
CA ASN A 79 4.47 -0.48 -21.58
C ASN A 79 5.32 0.07 -20.41
N VAL A 80 5.15 -0.50 -19.22
CA VAL A 80 5.99 -0.23 -18.05
C VAL A 80 6.92 -1.43 -17.86
N ILE A 81 8.20 -1.25 -18.12
CA ILE A 81 9.22 -2.31 -18.14
C ILE A 81 9.88 -2.42 -16.78
N TRP A 82 9.91 -3.63 -16.20
CA TRP A 82 10.29 -3.87 -14.80
C TRP A 82 11.51 -4.82 -14.64
N PRO A 83 12.69 -4.48 -15.17
CA PRO A 83 13.83 -5.39 -15.18
C PRO A 83 14.59 -5.41 -13.86
N THR A 84 15.49 -6.38 -13.72
CA THR A 84 16.45 -6.46 -12.61
C THR A 84 17.46 -5.31 -12.62
N LEU A 85 17.99 -4.96 -11.44
CA LEU A 85 19.04 -3.96 -11.25
C LEU A 85 20.32 -4.27 -12.03
N SER A 86 20.54 -5.53 -12.41
CA SER A 86 21.73 -5.97 -13.17
C SER A 86 21.94 -5.21 -14.50
N ILE A 87 20.89 -4.63 -15.10
CA ILE A 87 21.03 -3.81 -16.30
C ILE A 87 21.91 -2.57 -16.09
N LEU A 88 22.00 -2.06 -14.85
CA LEU A 88 22.81 -0.88 -14.51
C LEU A 88 24.31 -1.12 -14.67
N PHE A 89 24.74 -2.38 -14.76
CA PHE A 89 26.13 -2.78 -14.93
C PHE A 89 26.46 -3.16 -16.38
N ALA A 90 25.47 -3.16 -17.27
CA ALA A 90 25.69 -3.55 -18.65
C ALA A 90 26.36 -2.43 -19.46
N LYS A 91 27.33 -2.80 -20.30
CA LYS A 91 28.13 -1.84 -21.09
C LYS A 91 27.29 -1.09 -22.14
N ASN A 92 26.15 -1.66 -22.54
CA ASN A 92 25.22 -1.08 -23.51
C ASN A 92 23.91 -0.58 -22.89
N LEU A 93 23.91 -0.21 -21.59
CA LEU A 93 22.75 0.42 -20.93
C LEU A 93 22.23 1.63 -21.73
N ASP A 94 23.15 2.42 -22.30
CA ASP A 94 22.85 3.59 -23.11
C ASP A 94 21.95 3.29 -24.33
N ALA A 95 22.22 2.14 -24.99
CA ALA A 95 21.46 1.68 -26.15
C ALA A 95 20.08 1.14 -25.75
N LEU A 96 19.99 0.43 -24.61
CA LEU A 96 18.70 0.02 -24.06
C LEU A 96 17.84 1.24 -23.71
N ALA A 97 18.43 2.26 -23.09
CA ALA A 97 17.73 3.49 -22.73
C ALA A 97 17.21 4.24 -23.98
N ASP A 98 18.00 4.31 -25.06
CA ASP A 98 17.52 4.85 -26.35
C ASP A 98 16.35 4.06 -26.90
N GLU A 99 16.38 2.73 -26.80
CA GLU A 99 15.32 1.88 -27.33
C GLU A 99 14.02 2.01 -26.53
N ILE A 100 14.11 2.11 -25.19
CA ILE A 100 12.97 2.41 -24.30
C ILE A 100 12.37 3.78 -24.66
N LYS A 101 13.22 4.81 -24.83
CA LYS A 101 12.80 6.16 -25.23
C LYS A 101 12.10 6.16 -26.59
N ARG A 102 12.71 5.52 -27.60
CA ARG A 102 12.18 5.44 -28.97
C ARG A 102 10.80 4.81 -29.02
N ARG A 103 10.51 3.87 -28.12
CA ARG A 103 9.23 3.17 -28.00
C ARG A 103 8.24 3.85 -27.06
N ASP A 104 8.61 4.97 -26.44
CA ASP A 104 7.77 5.70 -25.49
C ASP A 104 7.36 4.85 -24.27
N LEU A 105 8.29 4.03 -23.76
CA LEU A 105 8.07 3.12 -22.63
C LEU A 105 8.55 3.72 -21.30
N PHE A 106 8.07 3.18 -20.19
CA PHE A 106 8.58 3.49 -18.85
C PHE A 106 9.62 2.45 -18.40
N LEU A 107 10.67 2.90 -17.72
CA LEU A 107 11.59 2.04 -16.99
C LEU A 107 11.26 2.17 -15.49
N PHE A 108 10.90 1.04 -14.90
CA PHE A 108 10.28 0.97 -13.58
C PHE A 108 11.05 0.04 -12.65
N ASP A 109 11.30 0.52 -11.43
CA ASP A 109 11.48 -0.30 -10.24
C ASP A 109 12.55 -1.39 -10.35
N LEU A 110 13.80 -0.98 -10.56
CA LEU A 110 14.90 -1.94 -10.76
C LEU A 110 15.15 -2.79 -9.51
N TRP A 111 14.68 -4.03 -9.53
CA TRP A 111 14.61 -4.95 -8.39
C TRP A 111 15.87 -5.80 -8.22
N SER A 112 15.94 -6.56 -7.12
CA SER A 112 17.00 -7.53 -6.73
C SER A 112 18.11 -7.04 -5.78
N TYR A 113 17.99 -5.82 -5.22
CA TYR A 113 18.92 -5.36 -4.17
C TYR A 113 18.50 -5.89 -2.79
N VAL A 114 19.47 -6.41 -2.02
CA VAL A 114 19.25 -6.86 -0.63
C VAL A 114 20.34 -6.24 0.26
N PRO A 115 19.99 -5.30 1.17
CA PRO A 115 20.99 -4.62 1.99
C PRO A 115 21.75 -5.59 2.90
N GLY A 116 23.05 -5.36 3.10
CA GLY A 116 23.88 -6.15 4.03
C GLY A 116 24.15 -7.61 3.65
N SER A 117 23.78 -8.02 2.43
CA SER A 117 24.04 -9.36 1.89
C SER A 117 25.42 -9.46 1.20
N GLY A 118 25.81 -10.67 0.81
CA GLY A 118 27.17 -11.06 0.39
C GLY A 118 27.73 -10.39 -0.89
N PRO A 119 28.89 -10.86 -1.38
CA PRO A 119 29.62 -10.22 -2.48
C PRO A 119 28.87 -10.29 -3.81
N PRO A 120 29.13 -9.38 -4.76
CA PRO A 120 28.79 -9.40 -6.18
C PRO A 120 27.91 -10.54 -6.83
N GLY A 121 26.68 -10.36 -7.31
CA GLY A 121 25.77 -11.43 -7.80
C GLY A 121 24.23 -11.12 -7.88
N ASP A 122 23.38 -12.14 -7.88
CA ASP A 122 21.91 -11.97 -7.83
C ASP A 122 21.43 -11.90 -6.36
N TRP A 123 20.37 -11.13 -6.08
CA TRP A 123 19.76 -11.01 -4.74
C TRP A 123 20.72 -10.61 -3.63
N GLN A 124 21.48 -9.55 -3.88
CA GLN A 124 22.61 -9.19 -3.03
C GLN A 124 22.79 -7.65 -2.92
N ALA A 125 23.79 -7.17 -2.17
CA ALA A 125 24.04 -5.75 -1.99
C ALA A 125 24.95 -5.22 -3.11
N TYR A 126 24.57 -4.08 -3.70
CA TYR A 126 25.29 -3.45 -4.82
C TYR A 126 25.43 -1.96 -4.64
N ARG A 127 26.45 -1.39 -5.28
CA ARG A 127 26.50 0.04 -5.54
C ARG A 127 26.58 0.28 -7.05
N PRO A 128 25.47 0.60 -7.72
CA PRO A 128 25.50 0.93 -9.14
C PRO A 128 26.40 2.13 -9.43
N PRO A 129 27.06 2.18 -10.61
CA PRO A 129 27.83 3.35 -11.01
C PRO A 129 26.93 4.59 -11.12
N ALA A 130 27.36 5.73 -10.58
CA ALA A 130 26.58 6.97 -10.64
C ALA A 130 26.26 7.41 -12.10
N GLU A 131 27.16 7.10 -13.05
CA GLU A 131 26.94 7.38 -14.48
C GLU A 131 25.77 6.58 -15.07
N ALA A 132 25.44 5.40 -14.53
CA ALA A 132 24.27 4.63 -14.97
C ALA A 132 22.97 5.39 -14.69
N PHE A 133 22.85 5.98 -13.50
CA PHE A 133 21.69 6.81 -13.13
C PHE A 133 21.61 8.09 -13.98
N LYS A 134 22.73 8.78 -14.20
CA LYS A 134 22.77 9.96 -15.08
C LYS A 134 22.36 9.62 -16.52
N THR A 135 22.78 8.46 -17.02
CA THR A 135 22.40 7.97 -18.36
C THR A 135 20.88 7.79 -18.43
N LEU A 136 20.28 7.09 -17.45
CA LEU A 136 18.83 6.88 -17.42
C LEU A 136 18.06 8.21 -17.27
N GLU A 137 18.49 9.09 -16.39
CA GLU A 137 17.84 10.37 -16.15
C GLU A 137 17.89 11.29 -17.39
N SER A 138 19.05 11.41 -18.03
CA SER A 138 19.21 12.25 -19.23
C SER A 138 18.42 11.74 -20.43
N LYS A 139 18.30 10.42 -20.59
CA LYS A 139 17.60 9.82 -21.73
C LYS A 139 16.11 9.72 -21.53
N LEU A 140 15.68 9.23 -20.36
CA LEU A 140 14.29 8.87 -20.08
C LEU A 140 13.51 9.93 -19.28
N GLY A 141 14.18 10.82 -18.54
CA GLY A 141 13.53 11.87 -17.76
C GLY A 141 12.46 11.33 -16.81
N GLU A 142 11.21 11.81 -16.95
CA GLU A 142 10.05 11.37 -16.17
C GLU A 142 9.65 9.90 -16.42
N ARG A 143 10.11 9.28 -17.53
CA ARG A 143 9.85 7.87 -17.83
C ARG A 143 10.81 6.91 -17.11
N TRP A 144 11.84 7.42 -16.45
CA TRP A 144 12.62 6.69 -15.46
C TRP A 144 11.97 6.86 -14.09
N LEU A 145 11.38 5.78 -13.56
CA LEU A 145 10.60 5.81 -12.32
C LEU A 145 11.44 5.46 -11.08
N GLY A 146 12.68 5.02 -11.23
CA GLY A 146 13.60 4.83 -10.10
C GLY A 146 13.92 3.38 -9.79
N THR A 147 14.83 3.19 -8.84
CA THR A 147 15.24 1.88 -8.32
C THR A 147 14.24 1.36 -7.29
N ASP A 148 14.22 0.04 -7.09
CA ASP A 148 13.31 -0.62 -6.17
C ASP A 148 13.81 -0.57 -4.72
N ILE A 149 12.90 -0.20 -3.81
CA ILE A 149 13.03 -0.46 -2.36
C ILE A 149 11.95 -1.48 -1.98
N GLY A 150 12.05 -2.65 -2.62
CA GLY A 150 10.98 -3.63 -2.72
C GLY A 150 10.99 -4.63 -1.58
N GLU A 151 9.86 -4.72 -0.88
CA GLU A 151 9.58 -5.57 0.27
C GLU A 151 10.55 -5.40 1.45
N GLN A 152 11.35 -4.34 1.42
CA GLN A 152 12.43 -4.13 2.37
C GLN A 152 11.92 -3.73 3.74
N ASP A 153 10.72 -3.17 3.84
CA ASP A 153 10.07 -2.94 5.13
C ASP A 153 9.79 -4.25 5.87
N GLY A 154 9.26 -5.26 5.17
CA GLY A 154 9.13 -6.61 5.70
C GLY A 154 10.46 -7.25 6.09
N ARG A 155 11.47 -7.16 5.22
CA ARG A 155 12.82 -7.67 5.51
C ARG A 155 13.47 -6.94 6.69
N TYR A 156 13.27 -5.63 6.82
CA TYR A 156 13.70 -4.83 7.95
C TYR A 156 13.11 -5.39 9.26
N LEU A 157 11.82 -5.67 9.29
CA LEU A 157 11.13 -6.20 10.47
C LEU A 157 11.57 -7.62 10.82
N GLY A 158 11.65 -8.52 9.83
CA GLY A 158 12.05 -9.91 10.05
C GLY A 158 13.53 -10.09 10.35
N GLY A 159 14.38 -9.21 9.82
CA GLY A 159 15.83 -9.35 9.89
C GLY A 159 16.54 -8.40 10.85
N TYR A 160 16.14 -7.13 10.91
CA TYR A 160 16.96 -6.04 11.47
C TYR A 160 16.37 -5.38 12.72
N ALA A 161 15.04 -5.27 12.83
CA ALA A 161 14.38 -4.60 13.95
C ALA A 161 14.77 -5.19 15.33
N ASN A 162 14.95 -6.52 15.40
CA ASN A 162 15.37 -7.20 16.63
C ASN A 162 16.88 -7.12 16.92
N GLN A 163 17.70 -6.61 15.98
CA GLN A 163 19.14 -6.43 16.18
C GLN A 163 19.47 -5.08 16.86
N MET A 164 18.48 -4.20 17.00
CA MET A 164 18.65 -2.87 17.57
C MET A 164 18.85 -2.96 19.09
N THR A 165 19.68 -2.07 19.63
CA THR A 165 19.98 -2.02 21.07
C THR A 165 19.71 -0.61 21.62
N PRO A 166 18.85 -0.46 22.65
CA PRO A 166 18.00 -1.53 23.20
C PRO A 166 16.87 -1.89 22.22
N ALA A 167 16.52 -3.18 22.10
CA ALA A 167 15.37 -3.60 21.29
C ALA A 167 14.05 -3.04 21.84
N SER A 168 14.02 -2.70 23.13
CA SER A 168 12.91 -2.04 23.81
C SER A 168 12.94 -0.51 23.69
N ALA A 169 13.66 0.04 22.71
CA ALA A 169 13.70 1.48 22.48
C ALA A 169 12.29 2.02 22.24
N SER A 170 12.08 3.29 22.60
CA SER A 170 10.80 3.97 22.46
C SER A 170 10.33 4.00 20.99
N PRO A 171 9.02 4.13 20.71
CA PRO A 171 8.53 4.17 19.32
C PRO A 171 9.20 5.25 18.45
N LEU A 172 9.55 6.40 19.04
CA LEU A 172 10.31 7.46 18.37
C LEU A 172 11.74 7.00 17.99
N GLU A 173 12.42 6.31 18.88
CA GLU A 173 13.75 5.76 18.60
C GLU A 173 13.69 4.65 17.54
N GLN A 174 12.68 3.78 17.58
CA GLN A 174 12.43 2.78 16.52
C GLN A 174 12.29 3.45 15.16
N TYR A 175 11.51 4.52 15.06
CA TYR A 175 11.41 5.33 13.85
C TYR A 175 12.78 5.85 13.38
N PHE A 176 13.62 6.37 14.27
CA PHE A 176 14.96 6.82 13.88
C PHE A 176 15.86 5.68 13.41
N HIS A 177 15.74 4.47 13.97
CA HIS A 177 16.47 3.32 13.47
C HIS A 177 15.98 2.88 12.09
N PHE A 178 14.67 2.93 11.85
CA PHE A 178 14.07 2.68 10.54
C PHE A 178 14.62 3.68 9.52
N GLN A 179 14.54 4.98 9.82
CA GLN A 179 14.99 6.00 8.88
C GLN A 179 16.47 5.87 8.54
N ARG A 180 17.36 5.68 9.53
CA ARG A 180 18.80 5.49 9.25
C ARG A 180 19.09 4.28 8.36
N HIS A 181 18.31 3.20 8.50
CA HIS A 181 18.48 2.01 7.67
C HIS A 181 18.12 2.32 6.21
N PHE A 182 17.00 3.00 5.98
CA PHE A 182 16.52 3.30 4.63
C PHE A 182 17.24 4.49 3.98
N GLU A 183 17.72 5.45 4.76
CA GLU A 183 18.63 6.50 4.29
C GLU A 183 19.90 5.88 3.69
N ARG A 184 20.49 4.90 4.39
CA ARG A 184 21.65 4.16 3.87
C ARG A 184 21.35 3.41 2.58
N MET A 185 20.16 2.83 2.48
CA MET A 185 19.73 2.16 1.25
C MET A 185 19.56 3.15 0.09
N GLY A 186 19.01 4.35 0.36
CA GLY A 186 18.93 5.44 -0.60
C GLY A 186 20.30 5.89 -1.11
N ASP A 187 21.29 5.99 -0.21
CA ASP A 187 22.69 6.34 -0.55
C ASP A 187 23.33 5.35 -1.53
N ASP A 188 23.00 4.07 -1.41
CA ASP A 188 23.51 3.03 -2.30
C ASP A 188 22.77 3.02 -3.65
N LEU A 189 21.50 3.44 -3.68
CA LEU A 189 20.58 3.28 -4.81
C LEU A 189 20.25 4.58 -5.59
N GLY A 190 20.87 5.69 -5.24
CA GLY A 190 20.85 6.93 -6.03
C GLY A 190 19.66 7.85 -5.79
N HIS A 191 18.94 7.70 -4.66
CA HIS A 191 17.93 8.66 -4.17
C HIS A 191 16.80 9.01 -5.18
N LYS A 192 16.44 8.06 -6.06
CA LYS A 192 15.24 8.10 -6.91
C LYS A 192 14.63 6.71 -6.98
N HIS A 193 13.49 6.54 -6.31
CA HIS A 193 12.94 5.21 -6.02
C HIS A 193 11.49 5.04 -6.46
N ALA A 194 11.13 3.80 -6.77
CA ALA A 194 9.79 3.29 -6.59
C ALA A 194 9.85 2.32 -5.39
N THR A 195 8.79 2.27 -4.58
CA THR A 195 8.75 1.30 -3.48
C THR A 195 7.58 0.36 -3.63
N LEU A 196 7.91 -0.91 -3.75
CA LEU A 196 6.98 -2.00 -3.52
C LEU A 196 7.04 -2.36 -2.03
N VAL A 197 5.99 -2.12 -1.26
CA VAL A 197 5.98 -2.50 0.16
C VAL A 197 5.55 -3.95 0.34
N SER A 198 6.05 -4.62 1.37
CA SER A 198 5.58 -5.94 1.84
C SER A 198 4.84 -5.89 3.19
N LEU A 199 4.90 -4.75 3.86
CA LEU A 199 4.01 -4.34 4.96
C LEU A 199 3.58 -2.88 4.76
N ASN A 200 3.05 -2.21 5.77
CA ASN A 200 2.38 -0.92 5.61
C ASN A 200 3.26 0.29 5.95
N PHE A 201 4.58 0.19 5.76
CA PHE A 201 5.55 1.24 6.14
C PHE A 201 5.76 2.32 5.07
N GLY A 202 5.03 2.24 3.96
CA GLY A 202 5.18 3.19 2.85
C GLY A 202 5.01 4.66 3.23
N HIS A 203 4.24 4.99 4.29
CA HIS A 203 4.18 6.36 4.80
C HIS A 203 5.56 6.90 5.18
N TYR A 204 6.41 6.07 5.79
CA TYR A 204 7.76 6.46 6.23
C TYR A 204 8.75 6.57 5.08
N PHE A 205 8.55 5.80 4.00
CA PHE A 205 9.34 5.97 2.79
C PHE A 205 9.06 7.33 2.14
N LEU A 206 7.79 7.67 1.99
CA LEU A 206 7.40 8.87 1.26
C LEU A 206 7.77 10.20 1.95
N THR A 207 8.13 10.19 3.24
CA THR A 207 8.62 11.40 3.95
C THR A 207 9.92 11.93 3.36
N GLU A 208 10.76 11.06 2.80
CA GLU A 208 12.10 11.42 2.32
C GLU A 208 12.08 12.25 1.03
N GLY A 209 10.96 12.25 0.29
CA GLY A 209 10.83 13.04 -0.95
C GLY A 209 11.68 12.54 -2.12
N THR A 210 12.13 11.28 -2.08
CA THR A 210 12.95 10.61 -3.11
C THR A 210 12.17 9.58 -3.94
N TYR A 211 10.85 9.44 -3.72
CA TYR A 211 10.02 8.40 -4.32
C TYR A 211 9.11 8.94 -5.43
N THR A 212 9.05 8.23 -6.54
CA THR A 212 8.13 8.50 -7.66
C THR A 212 6.82 7.75 -7.52
N LEU A 213 6.85 6.56 -6.92
CA LEU A 213 5.73 5.64 -6.83
C LEU A 213 5.77 4.82 -5.53
N ILE A 214 4.59 4.47 -5.03
CA ILE A 214 4.38 3.51 -3.94
C ILE A 214 3.42 2.41 -4.39
N GLY A 215 3.66 1.16 -4.03
CA GLY A 215 2.75 0.09 -4.38
C GLY A 215 3.01 -1.11 -3.50
N ALA A 216 2.32 -2.21 -3.77
CA ALA A 216 2.58 -3.47 -3.10
C ALA A 216 2.42 -4.62 -4.07
N GLU A 217 3.12 -5.70 -3.73
CA GLU A 217 2.79 -7.02 -4.20
C GLU A 217 1.62 -7.58 -3.38
N THR A 218 0.62 -8.11 -4.08
CA THR A 218 -0.52 -8.79 -3.47
C THR A 218 -0.43 -10.30 -3.73
N ALA A 219 -1.07 -11.10 -2.88
CA ALA A 219 -1.08 -12.57 -2.91
C ALA A 219 0.17 -13.32 -2.39
N GLN A 220 1.39 -12.75 -2.47
CA GLN A 220 2.68 -13.41 -2.15
C GLN A 220 2.92 -13.73 -0.66
N ALA A 221 2.04 -14.50 -0.05
CA ALA A 221 2.01 -14.63 1.41
C ALA A 221 1.90 -13.28 2.16
N LEU A 222 1.44 -12.25 1.45
CA LEU A 222 1.37 -10.86 1.89
C LEU A 222 -0.04 -10.51 2.42
N PRO A 223 -0.18 -9.34 3.06
CA PRO A 223 -1.43 -8.95 3.67
C PRO A 223 -2.62 -8.80 2.71
N ASN A 224 -3.82 -8.72 3.28
CA ASN A 224 -5.08 -8.49 2.56
C ASN A 224 -4.99 -7.25 1.66
N GLY A 225 -5.40 -7.38 0.40
CA GLY A 225 -5.27 -6.30 -0.59
C GLY A 225 -6.03 -5.02 -0.24
N GLN A 226 -7.22 -5.12 0.37
CA GLN A 226 -8.03 -3.93 0.68
C GLN A 226 -7.42 -3.11 1.82
N VAL A 227 -6.99 -3.78 2.90
CA VAL A 227 -6.23 -3.13 3.99
C VAL A 227 -4.95 -2.54 3.41
N TYR A 228 -4.28 -3.28 2.55
CA TYR A 228 -3.02 -2.83 1.97
C TYR A 228 -3.15 -1.49 1.24
N TYR A 229 -4.12 -1.42 0.33
CA TYR A 229 -4.35 -0.22 -0.45
C TYR A 229 -5.01 0.91 0.34
N SER A 230 -5.63 0.63 1.50
CA SER A 230 -6.02 1.71 2.42
C SER A 230 -4.80 2.49 2.94
N PHE A 231 -3.69 1.80 3.25
CA PHE A 231 -2.43 2.44 3.64
C PHE A 231 -1.72 3.09 2.45
N ILE A 232 -1.65 2.41 1.30
CA ILE A 232 -0.94 2.93 0.11
C ILE A 232 -1.62 4.19 -0.44
N ARG A 233 -2.96 4.19 -0.58
CA ARG A 233 -3.71 5.38 -1.02
C ARG A 233 -3.59 6.51 0.00
N GLY A 234 -3.67 6.20 1.29
CA GLY A 234 -3.48 7.18 2.36
C GLY A 234 -2.10 7.83 2.30
N ALA A 235 -1.04 7.03 2.18
CA ALA A 235 0.33 7.51 2.02
C ALA A 235 0.49 8.35 0.75
N GLY A 236 -0.02 7.86 -0.38
CA GLY A 236 0.06 8.56 -1.65
C GLY A 236 -0.66 9.91 -1.64
N LYS A 237 -1.84 10.00 -1.01
CA LYS A 237 -2.56 11.26 -0.81
C LYS A 237 -1.87 12.18 0.20
N GLN A 238 -1.31 11.63 1.27
CA GLN A 238 -0.64 12.40 2.32
C GLN A 238 0.64 13.05 1.81
N TYR A 239 1.41 12.33 1.01
CA TYR A 239 2.71 12.77 0.52
C TYR A 239 2.71 13.02 -0.99
N GLY A 240 1.56 13.15 -1.66
CA GLY A 240 1.51 13.49 -3.09
C GLY A 240 2.30 12.55 -4.00
N VAL A 241 2.27 11.23 -3.76
CA VAL A 241 2.97 10.23 -4.60
C VAL A 241 1.93 9.27 -5.18
N PRO A 242 1.88 9.07 -6.52
CA PRO A 242 0.97 8.10 -7.10
C PRO A 242 1.35 6.67 -6.72
N TRP A 243 0.40 5.78 -6.91
CA TRP A 243 0.59 4.39 -6.55
C TRP A 243 0.42 3.43 -7.72
N PHE A 244 1.04 2.26 -7.61
CA PHE A 244 0.95 1.18 -8.57
C PHE A 244 0.45 -0.11 -7.89
N GLY A 245 0.17 -1.13 -8.69
CA GLY A 245 -0.18 -2.44 -8.14
C GLY A 245 0.40 -3.64 -8.85
N ASN A 246 0.90 -4.59 -8.06
CA ASN A 246 1.42 -5.86 -8.55
C ASN A 246 0.66 -7.02 -7.90
N ALA A 247 0.35 -8.06 -8.69
CA ALA A 247 -0.22 -9.29 -8.18
C ALA A 247 0.71 -10.47 -8.46
N SER A 248 1.07 -11.17 -7.40
CA SER A 248 2.04 -12.25 -7.45
C SER A 248 1.45 -13.54 -8.01
N VAL A 249 2.26 -14.28 -8.75
CA VAL A 249 1.95 -15.68 -9.10
C VAL A 249 2.31 -16.64 -7.97
N TRP A 250 3.01 -16.15 -6.93
CA TRP A 250 3.35 -16.87 -5.72
C TRP A 250 2.27 -16.70 -4.64
N ASN A 251 2.11 -17.74 -3.83
CA ASN A 251 1.49 -17.65 -2.51
C ASN A 251 2.42 -18.35 -1.49
N ARG A 252 1.97 -18.50 -0.24
CA ARG A 252 2.76 -19.14 0.81
C ARG A 252 3.18 -20.59 0.49
N TRP A 253 2.44 -21.27 -0.38
CA TRP A 253 2.55 -22.72 -0.63
C TRP A 253 3.22 -23.06 -1.96
N GLY A 254 3.66 -22.06 -2.71
CA GLY A 254 4.31 -22.25 -4.00
C GLY A 254 3.90 -21.20 -5.03
N TYR A 255 4.17 -21.47 -6.30
CA TYR A 255 3.93 -20.51 -7.37
C TYR A 255 3.37 -21.12 -8.64
N LYS A 256 2.65 -20.27 -9.41
CA LYS A 256 2.06 -20.69 -10.67
C LYS A 256 3.12 -20.78 -11.75
N ASN A 257 3.21 -21.94 -12.40
CA ASN A 257 4.09 -22.19 -13.53
C ASN A 257 3.36 -23.06 -14.55
N TYR A 258 3.39 -22.67 -15.83
CA TYR A 258 2.76 -23.42 -16.92
C TYR A 258 3.75 -24.15 -17.84
N GLU A 259 5.05 -23.96 -17.64
CA GLU A 259 6.12 -24.63 -18.40
C GLU A 259 6.60 -25.91 -17.70
N ALA A 260 6.51 -25.95 -16.37
CA ALA A 260 6.94 -27.08 -15.56
C ALA A 260 6.05 -27.27 -14.32
N SER A 261 6.16 -28.42 -13.66
CA SER A 261 5.47 -28.72 -12.40
C SER A 261 6.35 -29.51 -11.45
N GLY A 262 6.17 -29.27 -10.15
CA GLY A 262 6.90 -29.90 -9.05
C GLY A 262 6.16 -29.69 -7.72
N GLU A 263 6.82 -30.01 -6.60
CA GLU A 263 6.21 -29.95 -5.27
C GLU A 263 5.66 -28.55 -4.91
N GLY A 264 6.48 -27.52 -5.17
CA GLY A 264 6.18 -26.11 -4.89
C GLY A 264 5.78 -25.26 -6.11
N PHE A 265 5.58 -25.85 -7.29
CA PHE A 265 5.25 -25.07 -8.48
C PHE A 265 4.44 -25.85 -9.52
N GLY A 266 3.65 -25.15 -10.33
CA GLY A 266 2.86 -25.75 -11.39
C GLY A 266 1.56 -25.00 -11.66
N PRO A 267 0.72 -25.46 -12.59
CA PRO A 267 -0.48 -24.74 -13.01
C PRO A 267 -1.52 -24.62 -11.89
N ASN A 268 -1.53 -25.60 -10.98
CA ASN A 268 -2.44 -25.70 -9.83
C ASN A 268 -1.80 -25.21 -8.52
N LYS A 269 -0.63 -24.56 -8.58
CA LYS A 269 0.08 -23.99 -7.42
C LYS A 269 0.04 -22.45 -7.47
N GLY A 270 0.44 -21.83 -6.37
CA GLY A 270 0.42 -20.37 -6.21
C GLY A 270 -0.98 -19.76 -6.23
N THR A 271 -1.04 -18.44 -6.38
CA THR A 271 -2.26 -17.64 -6.49
C THR A 271 -3.17 -18.16 -7.60
N SER A 272 -4.47 -18.34 -7.41
CA SER A 272 -5.34 -18.78 -8.52
C SER A 272 -5.46 -17.71 -9.61
N LEU A 273 -5.77 -18.10 -10.84
CA LEU A 273 -6.06 -17.13 -11.92
C LEU A 273 -7.25 -16.22 -11.58
N SER A 274 -8.22 -16.73 -10.81
CA SER A 274 -9.39 -15.96 -10.39
C SER A 274 -9.01 -14.84 -9.43
N LEU A 275 -8.18 -15.15 -8.42
CA LEU A 275 -7.66 -14.13 -7.50
C LEU A 275 -6.72 -13.16 -8.20
N MET A 276 -5.79 -13.64 -9.03
CA MET A 276 -4.93 -12.76 -9.84
C MET A 276 -5.73 -11.76 -10.67
N LYS A 277 -6.77 -12.23 -11.38
CA LYS A 277 -7.66 -11.35 -12.15
C LYS A 277 -8.37 -10.35 -11.25
N ARG A 278 -8.95 -10.77 -10.12
CA ARG A 278 -9.63 -9.85 -9.19
C ARG A 278 -8.68 -8.79 -8.66
N LEU A 279 -7.47 -9.16 -8.23
CA LEU A 279 -6.46 -8.23 -7.74
C LEU A 279 -6.04 -7.22 -8.82
N LEU A 280 -5.77 -7.68 -10.05
CA LEU A 280 -5.42 -6.79 -11.17
C LEU A 280 -6.50 -5.73 -11.41
N TYR A 281 -7.77 -6.13 -11.45
CA TYR A 281 -8.88 -5.19 -11.63
C TYR A 281 -9.13 -4.32 -10.39
N SER A 282 -8.94 -4.84 -9.18
CA SER A 282 -8.97 -4.02 -7.96
C SER A 282 -7.91 -2.92 -8.00
N HIS A 283 -6.69 -3.21 -8.44
CA HIS A 283 -5.64 -2.18 -8.56
C HIS A 283 -6.03 -1.08 -9.57
N ILE A 284 -6.63 -1.45 -10.71
CA ILE A 284 -7.18 -0.49 -11.67
C ILE A 284 -8.25 0.39 -11.01
N LEU A 285 -9.19 -0.22 -10.29
CA LEU A 285 -10.29 0.47 -9.60
C LEU A 285 -9.83 1.30 -8.41
N TYR A 286 -8.70 0.96 -7.78
CA TYR A 286 -8.03 1.77 -6.77
C TYR A 286 -7.26 2.94 -7.35
N ASN A 287 -7.35 3.18 -8.66
CA ASN A 287 -6.63 4.22 -9.38
C ASN A 287 -5.11 4.07 -9.28
N SER A 288 -4.59 2.84 -9.37
CA SER A 288 -3.16 2.64 -9.61
C SER A 288 -2.78 3.18 -11.00
N VAL A 289 -1.70 3.97 -11.10
CA VAL A 289 -1.20 4.52 -12.36
C VAL A 289 -0.54 3.45 -13.24
N ALA A 290 -0.03 2.38 -12.63
CA ALA A 290 0.53 1.23 -13.30
C ALA A 290 0.09 -0.06 -12.60
N VAL A 291 -0.25 -1.11 -13.35
CA VAL A 291 -0.66 -2.40 -12.78
C VAL A 291 -0.08 -3.58 -13.54
N GLY A 292 0.15 -4.72 -12.90
CA GLY A 292 0.58 -5.92 -13.61
C GLY A 292 0.70 -7.16 -12.74
N PHE A 293 1.26 -8.20 -13.33
CA PHE A 293 1.67 -9.41 -12.64
C PHE A 293 3.17 -9.48 -12.48
N GLU A 294 3.60 -10.28 -11.51
CA GLU A 294 5.01 -10.43 -11.19
C GLU A 294 5.77 -11.28 -12.22
N SER A 295 5.12 -12.24 -12.91
CA SER A 295 5.75 -13.05 -13.95
C SER A 295 4.75 -13.93 -14.73
N GLY A 296 5.26 -14.82 -15.60
CA GLY A 296 4.52 -15.97 -16.09
C GLY A 296 3.69 -15.74 -17.35
N TRP A 297 3.95 -14.70 -18.14
CA TRP A 297 3.13 -14.33 -19.31
C TRP A 297 3.15 -15.33 -20.47
N PHE A 298 4.18 -16.15 -20.59
CA PHE A 298 4.42 -17.01 -21.75
C PHE A 298 4.61 -18.48 -21.39
N VAL A 299 4.35 -19.35 -22.36
CA VAL A 299 4.74 -20.77 -22.40
C VAL A 299 5.33 -21.02 -23.77
N GLY A 300 6.66 -21.20 -23.86
CA GLY A 300 7.35 -21.14 -25.15
C GLY A 300 7.08 -19.81 -25.85
N ASP A 301 6.57 -19.83 -27.08
CA ASP A 301 6.23 -18.62 -27.86
C ASP A 301 4.78 -18.12 -27.65
N ALA A 302 3.91 -18.89 -27.00
CA ALA A 302 2.50 -18.55 -26.84
C ALA A 302 2.21 -17.87 -25.49
N LEU A 303 1.10 -17.11 -25.41
CA LEU A 303 0.62 -16.59 -24.13
C LEU A 303 0.15 -17.71 -23.22
N SER A 304 0.62 -17.68 -21.98
CA SER A 304 0.09 -18.49 -20.89
C SER A 304 -1.30 -18.02 -20.48
N PRO A 305 -2.03 -18.76 -19.64
CA PRO A 305 -3.24 -18.24 -19.01
C PRO A 305 -3.06 -16.92 -18.24
N ILE A 306 -1.92 -16.72 -17.57
CA ILE A 306 -1.59 -15.43 -16.91
C ILE A 306 -1.43 -14.34 -17.96
N GLY A 307 -0.69 -14.62 -19.04
CA GLY A 307 -0.51 -13.69 -20.16
C GLY A 307 -1.82 -13.27 -20.82
N ARG A 308 -2.79 -14.18 -20.94
CA ARG A 308 -4.14 -13.88 -21.45
C ARG A 308 -4.94 -13.00 -20.48
N VAL A 309 -4.87 -13.25 -19.18
CA VAL A 309 -5.49 -12.38 -18.17
C VAL A 309 -4.89 -10.97 -18.26
N GLN A 310 -3.57 -10.87 -18.31
CA GLN A 310 -2.91 -9.58 -18.45
C GLN A 310 -3.30 -8.88 -19.75
N GLN A 311 -3.20 -9.53 -20.90
CA GLN A 311 -3.58 -8.94 -22.20
C GLN A 311 -5.02 -8.41 -22.23
N SER A 312 -5.93 -9.03 -21.49
CA SER A 312 -7.33 -8.61 -21.43
C SER A 312 -7.52 -7.26 -20.74
N ALA A 313 -6.67 -6.90 -19.77
CA ALA A 313 -6.86 -5.69 -18.97
C ALA A 313 -6.51 -4.37 -19.70
N PRO A 314 -5.37 -4.24 -20.44
CA PRO A 314 -5.12 -3.08 -21.30
C PRO A 314 -6.19 -2.89 -22.36
N ARG A 315 -6.69 -3.99 -22.96
CA ARG A 315 -7.79 -3.94 -23.92
C ARG A 315 -9.05 -3.38 -23.28
N TRP A 316 -9.41 -3.89 -22.09
CA TRP A 316 -10.57 -3.40 -21.36
C TRP A 316 -10.45 -1.92 -21.02
N VAL A 317 -9.30 -1.43 -20.54
CA VAL A 317 -9.08 0.01 -20.27
C VAL A 317 -9.11 0.84 -21.56
N LYS A 318 -8.58 0.33 -22.67
CA LYS A 318 -8.63 1.00 -23.98
C LYS A 318 -10.05 1.14 -24.51
N GLU A 319 -10.87 0.12 -24.33
CA GLU A 319 -12.27 0.06 -24.79
C GLU A 319 -13.21 0.89 -23.89
N ASN A 320 -13.01 0.85 -22.57
CA ASN A 320 -13.94 1.43 -21.59
C ASN A 320 -13.47 2.78 -21.01
N GLY A 321 -12.21 3.15 -21.25
CA GLY A 321 -11.58 4.33 -20.68
C GLY A 321 -11.03 4.11 -19.25
N GLN A 322 -10.42 5.16 -18.70
CA GLN A 322 -9.95 5.18 -17.32
C GLN A 322 -11.16 5.16 -16.36
N PRO A 323 -11.23 4.23 -15.39
CA PRO A 323 -12.26 4.28 -14.37
C PRO A 323 -12.23 5.59 -13.58
N GLY A 324 -13.39 5.96 -13.04
CA GLY A 324 -13.53 7.13 -12.18
C GLY A 324 -12.73 7.04 -10.88
N VAL A 325 -12.85 8.08 -10.08
CA VAL A 325 -12.07 8.24 -8.85
C VAL A 325 -12.55 7.26 -7.77
N MET A 326 -11.61 6.59 -7.13
CA MET A 326 -11.83 5.75 -5.96
C MET A 326 -12.24 6.63 -4.77
N LEU A 327 -13.46 6.42 -4.29
CA LEU A 327 -14.02 7.20 -3.19
C LEU A 327 -13.72 6.52 -1.84
N ALA A 328 -12.94 7.20 -1.01
CA ALA A 328 -12.64 6.79 0.37
C ALA A 328 -13.03 7.95 1.33
N PRO A 329 -14.30 8.03 1.78
CA PRO A 329 -14.76 9.12 2.63
C PRO A 329 -14.27 9.07 4.08
N VAL A 330 -13.69 7.94 4.51
CA VAL A 330 -13.21 7.74 5.88
C VAL A 330 -11.67 7.74 5.92
N ALA A 331 -11.09 8.53 6.82
CA ALA A 331 -9.69 8.42 7.19
C ALA A 331 -9.56 7.73 8.55
N LEU A 332 -8.72 6.70 8.63
CA LEU A 332 -8.22 6.15 9.89
C LEU A 332 -6.91 6.86 10.23
N LEU A 333 -6.93 7.70 11.27
CA LEU A 333 -5.75 8.44 11.71
C LEU A 333 -5.01 7.64 12.79
N LEU A 334 -3.77 7.26 12.47
CA LEU A 334 -2.85 6.56 13.35
C LEU A 334 -1.74 7.54 13.79
N ASP A 335 -1.08 7.25 14.90
CA ASP A 335 0.08 8.06 15.32
C ASP A 335 1.32 7.71 14.50
N PHE A 336 2.01 8.74 14.02
CA PHE A 336 3.15 8.60 13.13
C PHE A 336 4.27 7.72 13.74
N TYR A 337 4.57 7.86 15.03
CA TYR A 337 5.68 7.12 15.63
C TYR A 337 5.32 5.70 16.06
N ARG A 338 4.06 5.27 15.89
CA ARG A 338 3.63 3.96 16.41
C ARG A 338 4.15 2.78 15.62
N GLY A 339 4.38 2.90 14.32
CA GLY A 339 4.89 1.79 13.50
C GLY A 339 3.97 0.57 13.49
N TRP A 340 2.65 0.81 13.57
CA TRP A 340 1.66 -0.26 13.52
C TRP A 340 1.84 -1.07 12.25
N THR A 341 1.83 -2.40 12.37
CA THR A 341 1.80 -3.35 11.25
C THR A 341 0.85 -4.48 11.56
N PHE A 342 0.49 -5.28 10.54
CA PHE A 342 -0.44 -6.39 10.63
C PHE A 342 -0.17 -7.31 11.84
N PRO A 343 -1.22 -7.80 12.53
CA PRO A 343 -1.05 -8.59 13.76
C PRO A 343 -0.37 -9.94 13.52
N ARG A 344 -0.38 -10.45 12.28
CA ARG A 344 0.49 -11.53 11.80
C ARG A 344 0.90 -11.24 10.35
N HIS A 345 2.11 -11.63 9.98
CA HIS A 345 2.64 -11.45 8.62
C HIS A 345 3.78 -12.43 8.28
N LEU A 346 4.24 -12.45 7.03
CA LEU A 346 5.24 -13.39 6.52
C LEU A 346 6.59 -13.38 7.28
N TYR A 347 7.05 -12.20 7.67
CA TYR A 347 8.45 -11.99 8.09
C TYR A 347 8.81 -12.42 9.53
N THR A 348 7.83 -12.76 10.37
CA THR A 348 8.06 -13.27 11.74
C THR A 348 6.83 -14.00 12.26
N ASP A 349 7.03 -14.94 13.18
CA ASP A 349 5.95 -15.64 13.89
C ASP A 349 5.48 -14.89 15.15
N ASN A 350 6.18 -13.81 15.53
CA ASN A 350 5.78 -12.95 16.64
C ASN A 350 4.55 -12.12 16.28
N VAL A 351 3.40 -12.53 16.80
CA VAL A 351 2.13 -11.82 16.57
C VAL A 351 2.01 -10.55 17.42
N TYR A 352 1.16 -9.63 16.97
CA TYR A 352 0.80 -8.39 17.66
C TYR A 352 2.03 -7.53 18.03
N ARG A 353 2.83 -7.20 17.01
CA ARG A 353 4.02 -6.35 17.14
C ARG A 353 3.91 -5.06 16.35
N VAL A 354 4.33 -3.95 16.93
CA VAL A 354 4.64 -2.71 16.24
C VAL A 354 6.15 -2.57 16.11
N TRP A 355 6.62 -1.95 15.02
CA TRP A 355 8.06 -1.94 14.67
C TRP A 355 8.74 -3.34 14.67
N GLY A 356 7.96 -4.43 14.67
CA GLY A 356 8.41 -5.83 14.62
C GLY A 356 8.95 -6.38 15.93
N ASN A 357 9.17 -5.54 16.94
CA ASN A 357 9.81 -5.92 18.21
C ASN A 357 8.97 -5.49 19.44
N LEU A 358 8.24 -4.38 19.38
CA LEU A 358 7.42 -3.90 20.50
C LEU A 358 6.04 -4.56 20.51
N PRO A 359 5.52 -5.01 21.66
CA PRO A 359 4.16 -5.56 21.74
C PRO A 359 3.11 -4.48 21.43
N TYR A 360 1.99 -4.90 20.85
CA TYR A 360 0.81 -4.05 20.73
C TYR A 360 0.35 -3.52 22.10
N GLU A 361 -0.01 -2.25 22.13
CA GLU A 361 -0.73 -1.60 23.22
C GLU A 361 -2.23 -1.50 22.90
N PRO A 362 -3.10 -1.10 23.86
CA PRO A 362 -4.54 -0.97 23.61
C PRO A 362 -4.91 -0.13 22.37
N GLY A 363 -4.13 0.89 22.02
CA GLY A 363 -4.34 1.65 20.78
C GLY A 363 -4.13 0.83 19.51
N ASP A 364 -3.15 -0.07 19.50
CA ASP A 364 -2.83 -0.90 18.33
C ASP A 364 -3.89 -1.98 18.12
N TYR A 365 -4.46 -2.50 19.21
CA TYR A 365 -5.64 -3.37 19.17
C TYR A 365 -6.91 -2.65 18.71
N LEU A 366 -7.06 -1.35 19.01
CA LEU A 366 -8.16 -0.57 18.43
C LEU A 366 -8.01 -0.45 16.92
N THR A 367 -6.80 -0.17 16.41
CA THR A 367 -6.52 -0.11 14.97
C THR A 367 -6.92 -1.43 14.32
N ASP A 368 -6.45 -2.55 14.88
CA ASP A 368 -6.77 -3.90 14.41
C ASP A 368 -8.28 -4.16 14.36
N ALA A 369 -8.99 -3.83 15.44
CA ALA A 369 -10.42 -4.10 15.54
C ALA A 369 -11.28 -3.22 14.62
N VAL A 370 -10.86 -1.98 14.34
CA VAL A 370 -11.51 -1.10 13.34
C VAL A 370 -11.25 -1.61 11.93
N LEU A 371 -10.03 -2.06 11.62
CA LEU A 371 -9.71 -2.66 10.33
C LEU A 371 -10.47 -3.96 10.09
N ASP A 372 -10.59 -4.84 11.09
CA ASP A 372 -11.39 -6.06 11.01
C ASP A 372 -12.89 -5.77 10.84
N MET A 373 -13.38 -4.65 11.38
CA MET A 373 -14.75 -4.22 11.13
C MET A 373 -14.97 -3.81 9.67
N LEU A 374 -14.02 -3.07 9.07
CA LEU A 374 -14.09 -2.62 7.67
C LEU A 374 -13.82 -3.76 6.68
N TYR A 375 -12.88 -4.64 7.03
CA TYR A 375 -12.37 -5.73 6.21
C TYR A 375 -12.34 -7.03 7.04
N PRO A 376 -13.51 -7.68 7.26
CA PRO A 376 -13.58 -8.86 8.12
C PRO A 376 -12.65 -9.98 7.68
N GLY A 377 -11.90 -10.54 8.64
CA GLY A 377 -11.00 -11.67 8.37
C GLY A 377 -9.77 -11.31 7.54
N TYR A 378 -9.42 -10.02 7.39
CA TYR A 378 -8.23 -9.61 6.63
C TYR A 378 -6.94 -10.28 7.10
N GLN A 379 -6.89 -10.64 8.39
CA GLN A 379 -5.77 -11.30 9.04
C GLN A 379 -5.57 -12.73 8.53
N ASP A 380 -6.60 -13.35 7.92
CA ASP A 380 -6.54 -14.70 7.35
C ASP A 380 -5.77 -14.76 6.04
N SER A 381 -5.52 -13.60 5.41
CA SER A 381 -4.71 -13.48 4.20
C SER A 381 -3.40 -14.22 4.37
N SER A 382 -3.08 -15.14 3.47
CA SER A 382 -1.88 -15.98 3.48
C SER A 382 -1.83 -17.13 4.51
N TYR A 383 -2.80 -17.30 5.41
CA TYR A 383 -2.69 -18.31 6.48
C TYR A 383 -3.57 -19.54 6.27
N TYR A 384 -4.31 -19.61 5.17
CA TYR A 384 -5.14 -20.74 4.79
C TYR A 384 -4.64 -21.37 3.48
N HIS A 385 -4.96 -22.65 3.28
CA HIS A 385 -4.74 -23.32 1.99
C HIS A 385 -5.76 -22.93 0.89
N ASP A 386 -6.61 -21.94 1.16
CA ASP A 386 -7.51 -21.32 0.21
C ASP A 386 -7.26 -19.79 0.11
N GLU A 387 -8.20 -19.05 -0.45
CA GLU A 387 -8.07 -17.62 -0.71
C GLU A 387 -8.64 -16.74 0.41
N SER A 388 -8.97 -17.33 1.57
CA SER A 388 -9.54 -16.62 2.71
C SER A 388 -8.66 -15.42 3.11
N GLY A 389 -9.31 -14.29 3.32
CA GLY A 389 -8.66 -13.06 3.76
C GLY A 389 -7.85 -12.31 2.71
N PHE A 390 -7.57 -12.82 1.50
CA PHE A 390 -6.87 -12.02 0.47
C PHE A 390 -7.72 -10.85 -0.04
N LEU A 391 -9.03 -11.11 -0.21
CA LEU A 391 -10.08 -10.13 -0.47
C LEU A 391 -11.29 -10.51 0.38
N SER A 392 -11.80 -9.57 1.14
CA SER A 392 -12.91 -9.73 2.08
C SER A 392 -14.17 -9.04 1.56
N PRO A 393 -15.34 -9.68 1.64
CA PRO A 393 -16.62 -8.99 1.49
C PRO A 393 -16.72 -7.88 2.53
N THR A 394 -16.65 -6.63 2.09
CA THR A 394 -16.71 -5.46 2.97
C THR A 394 -18.17 -5.04 3.18
N PRO A 395 -18.64 -4.87 4.45
CA PRO A 395 -19.99 -4.40 4.74
C PRO A 395 -20.27 -2.96 4.26
N TYR A 396 -19.22 -2.20 3.94
CA TYR A 396 -19.31 -0.76 3.66
C TYR A 396 -18.75 -0.38 2.28
N GLY A 397 -18.07 -1.30 1.57
CA GLY A 397 -17.17 -0.97 0.47
C GLY A 397 -15.77 -0.61 0.98
N ASP A 398 -14.84 -0.36 0.07
CA ASP A 398 -13.46 0.04 0.41
C ASP A 398 -13.39 1.53 0.76
N ILE A 399 -14.08 1.93 1.83
CA ILE A 399 -14.37 3.33 2.15
C ILE A 399 -13.25 4.08 2.87
N ALA A 400 -12.18 3.37 3.26
CA ALA A 400 -11.18 3.88 4.18
C ALA A 400 -9.80 4.02 3.55
N ASP A 401 -9.12 5.11 3.90
CA ASP A 401 -7.66 5.25 3.80
C ASP A 401 -7.06 5.39 5.21
N CYS A 402 -5.84 4.87 5.40
CA CYS A 402 -5.10 5.04 6.65
C CYS A 402 -4.10 6.19 6.50
N LEU A 403 -4.12 7.14 7.43
CA LEU A 403 -3.23 8.30 7.48
C LEU A 403 -2.39 8.28 8.76
N MET A 404 -1.27 8.98 8.74
CA MET A 404 -0.43 9.18 9.92
C MET A 404 -0.70 10.55 10.55
N SER A 405 -0.39 10.72 11.85
CA SER A 405 -0.76 11.92 12.62
C SER A 405 -0.04 13.20 12.17
N ASP A 406 1.04 13.07 11.43
CA ASP A 406 1.74 14.16 10.74
C ASP A 406 0.96 14.66 9.49
N ALA A 407 -0.09 13.96 9.06
CA ALA A 407 -0.97 14.38 7.96
C ALA A 407 -1.37 15.86 8.09
N PRO A 408 -1.27 16.66 7.02
CA PRO A 408 -1.56 18.08 7.09
C PRO A 408 -3.05 18.36 7.17
N SER A 409 -3.46 19.50 7.77
CA SER A 409 -4.88 19.83 7.96
C SER A 409 -5.68 19.88 6.65
N TRP A 410 -5.06 20.31 5.54
CA TRP A 410 -5.73 20.36 4.24
C TRP A 410 -6.11 18.97 3.71
N LEU A 411 -5.37 17.94 4.08
CA LEU A 411 -5.65 16.56 3.69
C LEU A 411 -6.85 16.03 4.45
N LEU A 412 -6.90 16.26 5.78
CA LEU A 412 -8.03 15.85 6.61
C LEU A 412 -9.35 16.42 6.09
N ASP A 413 -9.33 17.65 5.57
CA ASP A 413 -10.51 18.30 4.98
C ASP A 413 -11.11 17.54 3.78
N ARG A 414 -10.34 16.64 3.14
CA ARG A 414 -10.81 15.77 2.03
C ARG A 414 -11.67 14.59 2.51
N TYR A 415 -11.66 14.28 3.81
CA TYR A 415 -12.39 13.15 4.39
C TYR A 415 -13.65 13.62 5.13
N ALA A 416 -14.77 12.93 4.87
CA ALA A 416 -16.04 13.18 5.55
C ALA A 416 -15.95 12.83 7.03
N VAL A 417 -15.24 11.74 7.35
CA VAL A 417 -15.04 11.26 8.71
C VAL A 417 -13.56 10.99 8.95
N VAL A 418 -13.02 11.49 10.06
CA VAL A 418 -11.71 11.10 10.59
C VAL A 418 -11.93 10.29 11.86
N VAL A 419 -11.50 9.04 11.85
CA VAL A 419 -11.49 8.16 13.02
C VAL A 419 -10.07 8.09 13.58
N VAL A 420 -9.85 8.57 14.80
CA VAL A 420 -8.61 8.32 15.53
C VAL A 420 -8.61 6.85 15.95
N ALA A 421 -8.00 6.01 15.12
CA ALA A 421 -8.08 4.54 15.22
C ALA A 421 -6.95 3.94 16.06
N GLY A 422 -5.98 4.73 16.50
CA GLY A 422 -4.89 4.30 17.38
C GLY A 422 -4.68 5.24 18.57
N ALA A 423 -3.62 5.00 19.34
CA ALA A 423 -3.26 5.84 20.47
C ALA A 423 -2.27 6.94 20.08
N LEU A 424 -2.75 8.19 20.03
CA LEU A 424 -1.97 9.38 19.67
C LEU A 424 -0.92 9.71 20.73
N SER A 425 0.25 10.17 20.31
CA SER A 425 1.26 10.81 21.17
C SER A 425 0.72 12.09 21.82
N GLY A 426 -0.21 12.76 21.14
CA GLY A 426 -0.94 13.93 21.63
C GLY A 426 -0.21 15.24 21.39
N GLY A 427 -0.39 16.20 22.28
CA GLY A 427 0.24 17.52 22.17
C GLY A 427 -0.57 18.57 21.38
N ARG A 428 -0.05 19.80 21.37
CA ARG A 428 -0.79 20.97 20.86
C ARG A 428 -1.02 20.90 19.35
N GLU A 429 -0.03 20.49 18.57
CA GLU A 429 -0.15 20.44 17.11
C GLU A 429 -1.29 19.51 16.65
N ILE A 430 -1.33 18.28 17.18
CA ILE A 430 -2.40 17.33 16.88
C ILE A 430 -3.75 17.87 17.35
N ARG A 431 -3.81 18.47 18.56
CA ARG A 431 -5.04 19.08 19.08
C ARG A 431 -5.55 20.20 18.16
N ASP A 432 -4.70 21.14 17.77
CA ASP A 432 -5.05 22.27 16.91
C ASP A 432 -5.49 21.81 15.51
N LYS A 433 -4.82 20.78 14.96
CA LYS A 433 -5.17 20.13 13.70
C LYS A 433 -6.57 19.51 13.73
N LEU A 434 -6.85 18.70 14.76
CA LEU A 434 -8.15 18.04 14.92
C LEU A 434 -9.27 19.04 15.25
N GLN A 435 -8.99 20.07 16.06
CA GLN A 435 -9.93 21.16 16.32
C GLN A 435 -10.27 21.89 15.01
N THR A 436 -9.25 22.24 14.20
CA THR A 436 -9.45 22.90 12.91
C THR A 436 -10.32 22.06 11.97
N TYR A 437 -10.09 20.75 11.92
CA TYR A 437 -10.91 19.83 11.11
C TYR A 437 -12.38 19.85 11.54
N VAL A 438 -12.66 19.78 12.85
CA VAL A 438 -14.03 19.88 13.39
C VAL A 438 -14.63 21.26 13.12
N ASP A 439 -13.90 22.35 13.36
CA ASP A 439 -14.37 23.72 13.12
C ASP A 439 -14.74 23.94 11.65
N ARG A 440 -14.02 23.30 10.72
CA ARG A 440 -14.32 23.35 9.29
C ARG A 440 -15.49 22.47 8.87
N GLY A 441 -16.19 21.82 9.80
CA GLY A 441 -17.37 21.00 9.58
C GLY A 441 -17.10 19.50 9.43
N GLY A 442 -15.93 19.02 9.83
CA GLY A 442 -15.57 17.60 9.76
C GLY A 442 -16.26 16.76 10.85
N HIS A 443 -16.36 15.44 10.64
CA HIS A 443 -16.81 14.51 11.67
C HIS A 443 -15.63 13.75 12.28
N LEU A 444 -15.21 14.16 13.47
CA LEU A 444 -14.16 13.49 14.24
C LEU A 444 -14.76 12.38 15.12
N VAL A 445 -14.22 11.17 15.01
CA VAL A 445 -14.46 10.06 15.94
C VAL A 445 -13.20 9.83 16.76
N ILE A 446 -13.29 9.91 18.08
CA ILE A 446 -12.14 9.85 18.98
C ILE A 446 -12.49 9.08 20.26
N THR A 447 -11.50 8.50 20.93
CA THR A 447 -11.68 7.81 22.21
C THR A 447 -11.41 8.75 23.38
N ARG A 448 -11.87 8.39 24.59
CA ARG A 448 -11.58 9.18 25.80
C ARG A 448 -10.08 9.20 26.12
N GLY A 449 -9.39 8.09 25.92
CA GLY A 449 -7.95 7.97 26.13
C GLY A 449 -7.14 8.90 25.21
N ASN A 450 -7.59 9.08 23.96
CA ASN A 450 -6.97 10.04 23.06
C ASN A 450 -7.27 11.50 23.44
N LEU A 451 -8.52 11.81 23.82
CA LEU A 451 -8.87 13.17 24.29
C LEU A 451 -8.04 13.59 25.51
N ALA A 452 -7.76 12.69 26.43
CA ALA A 452 -6.92 12.96 27.60
C ALA A 452 -5.47 13.34 27.24
N ARG A 453 -4.99 12.98 26.04
CA ARG A 453 -3.65 13.31 25.54
C ARG A 453 -3.59 14.63 24.77
N LEU A 454 -4.74 15.29 24.57
CA LEU A 454 -4.84 16.57 23.86
C LEU A 454 -4.94 17.71 24.88
N PRO A 455 -3.91 18.58 25.01
CA PRO A 455 -3.93 19.68 25.96
C PRO A 455 -5.13 20.61 25.71
N GLY A 456 -5.95 20.81 26.73
CA GLY A 456 -7.18 21.62 26.64
C GLY A 456 -8.37 20.92 25.98
N GLY A 457 -8.23 19.64 25.58
CA GLY A 457 -9.26 18.88 24.89
C GLY A 457 -9.57 19.40 23.48
N ILE A 458 -10.73 19.00 22.95
CA ILE A 458 -11.32 19.52 21.72
C ILE A 458 -12.65 20.16 22.13
N ALA A 459 -12.86 21.42 21.76
CA ALA A 459 -14.06 22.17 22.07
C ALA A 459 -15.26 21.62 21.27
N ALA A 460 -16.45 21.80 21.84
CA ALA A 460 -17.69 21.49 21.13
C ALA A 460 -17.78 22.32 19.82
N PRO A 461 -18.31 21.74 18.73
CA PRO A 461 -18.33 22.41 17.43
C PRO A 461 -19.08 23.75 17.48
N SER A 462 -18.47 24.81 16.96
CA SER A 462 -19.17 26.06 16.65
C SER A 462 -19.86 25.94 15.27
N THR A 463 -20.91 26.74 15.03
CA THR A 463 -21.62 26.71 13.74
C THR A 463 -20.81 27.48 12.70
N THR A 464 -20.41 26.85 11.58
CA THR A 464 -19.69 27.52 10.49
C THR A 464 -20.48 27.52 9.19
N THR A 465 -20.00 28.26 8.18
CA THR A 465 -20.59 28.35 6.84
C THR A 465 -20.60 27.01 6.08
N LYS A 466 -19.84 26.01 6.54
CA LYS A 466 -19.81 24.63 5.99
C LYS A 466 -20.67 23.64 6.79
N GLY A 467 -21.46 24.11 7.77
CA GLY A 467 -22.25 23.31 8.68
C GLY A 467 -21.67 23.29 10.11
N LYS A 468 -22.33 22.56 11.03
CA LYS A 468 -21.77 22.28 12.36
C LYS A 468 -20.85 21.07 12.25
N GLY A 469 -19.58 21.20 12.63
CA GLY A 469 -18.71 20.04 12.83
C GLY A 469 -19.33 19.04 13.80
N ARG A 470 -18.85 17.81 13.79
CA ARG A 470 -19.33 16.76 14.71
C ARG A 470 -18.14 16.10 15.39
N MET A 471 -18.26 15.87 16.69
CA MET A 471 -17.35 15.01 17.44
C MET A 471 -18.14 13.88 18.08
N THR A 472 -17.73 12.64 17.82
CA THR A 472 -18.25 11.44 18.49
C THR A 472 -17.16 10.88 19.39
N VAL A 473 -17.43 10.81 20.70
CA VAL A 473 -16.54 10.13 21.65
C VAL A 473 -16.98 8.68 21.82
N LEU A 474 -16.09 7.74 21.53
CA LEU A 474 -16.32 6.32 21.75
C LEU A 474 -16.21 5.99 23.25
N PRO A 475 -16.99 5.01 23.75
CA PRO A 475 -16.94 4.59 25.15
C PRO A 475 -15.58 3.96 25.50
N GLY A 476 -15.23 3.95 26.79
CA GLY A 476 -13.93 3.45 27.27
C GLY A 476 -12.73 4.31 26.85
N ASP A 477 -11.54 3.91 27.28
CA ASP A 477 -10.30 4.64 26.98
C ASP A 477 -9.87 4.45 25.52
N PHE A 478 -9.99 3.22 25.00
CA PHE A 478 -9.67 2.86 23.62
C PHE A 478 -10.78 2.07 22.93
N ALA A 479 -12.03 2.16 23.40
CA ALA A 479 -13.20 1.54 22.75
C ALA A 479 -13.15 0.01 22.56
N ILE A 480 -12.24 -0.65 23.27
CA ILE A 480 -12.03 -2.09 23.27
C ILE A 480 -12.07 -2.65 24.69
N GLU A 481 -12.30 -3.95 24.81
CA GLU A 481 -12.18 -4.71 26.04
C GLU A 481 -11.36 -5.99 25.82
N MET A 482 -10.63 -6.41 26.85
CA MET A 482 -9.88 -7.66 26.83
C MET A 482 -10.86 -8.83 26.97
N LYS A 483 -10.72 -9.84 26.13
CA LYS A 483 -11.52 -11.07 26.22
C LYS A 483 -11.05 -11.87 27.44
N GLN A 484 -11.94 -12.07 28.41
CA GLN A 484 -11.62 -12.64 29.73
C GLN A 484 -11.07 -14.08 29.69
N ASP A 485 -11.38 -14.84 28.62
CA ASP A 485 -11.04 -16.26 28.52
C ASP A 485 -9.79 -16.57 27.68
N LEU A 486 -8.98 -15.56 27.31
CA LEU A 486 -7.79 -15.80 26.50
C LEU A 486 -6.55 -16.10 27.34
N ASN A 487 -5.98 -17.28 27.12
CA ASN A 487 -4.67 -17.65 27.67
C ASN A 487 -3.58 -16.96 26.83
N ALA A 488 -2.74 -16.12 27.44
CA ALA A 488 -1.65 -15.45 26.74
C ALA A 488 -0.66 -16.43 26.06
N ALA A 489 -0.56 -17.67 26.55
CA ALA A 489 0.22 -18.72 25.91
C ALA A 489 -0.42 -19.30 24.62
N SER A 490 -1.66 -18.91 24.27
CA SER A 490 -2.35 -19.35 23.04
C SER A 490 -2.15 -18.43 21.84
N LEU A 491 -1.62 -17.21 22.03
CA LEU A 491 -1.42 -16.21 20.98
C LEU A 491 -0.25 -16.63 20.07
N ALA A 492 -0.55 -17.47 19.09
CA ALA A 492 0.41 -17.95 18.10
C ALA A 492 -0.19 -17.84 16.69
N SER A 493 0.66 -17.48 15.72
CA SER A 493 0.31 -17.56 14.31
C SER A 493 0.27 -19.03 13.90
N LYS A 494 -0.90 -19.50 13.45
CA LYS A 494 -1.10 -20.89 13.02
C LYS A 494 -1.72 -20.92 11.63
N ILE A 495 -1.34 -21.93 10.86
CA ILE A 495 -1.90 -22.22 9.53
C ILE A 495 -3.26 -22.88 9.70
N ASP A 496 -4.19 -22.56 8.80
CA ASP A 496 -5.59 -23.01 8.74
C ASP A 496 -6.38 -22.73 10.03
N GLN A 497 -5.96 -21.72 10.80
CA GLN A 497 -6.62 -21.29 12.02
C GLN A 497 -6.73 -19.76 12.07
N PRO A 498 -7.86 -19.24 12.57
CA PRO A 498 -8.02 -17.82 12.76
C PRO A 498 -7.05 -17.36 13.84
N LEU A 499 -6.55 -16.13 13.73
CA LEU A 499 -5.71 -15.56 14.77
C LEU A 499 -6.57 -15.22 15.99
N ASP A 500 -6.20 -15.72 17.17
CA ASP A 500 -6.87 -15.39 18.42
C ASP A 500 -6.80 -13.88 18.70
N LYS A 501 -7.95 -13.25 18.97
CA LYS A 501 -8.08 -11.80 19.21
C LYS A 501 -8.17 -11.48 20.70
N PRO A 502 -7.09 -11.00 21.36
CA PRO A 502 -7.08 -10.67 22.79
C PRO A 502 -8.03 -9.53 23.17
N TYR A 503 -8.35 -8.66 22.22
CA TYR A 503 -9.25 -7.54 22.41
C TYR A 503 -10.34 -7.52 21.34
N VAL A 504 -11.51 -7.02 21.72
CA VAL A 504 -12.64 -6.79 20.82
C VAL A 504 -13.20 -5.38 21.04
N LEU A 505 -13.83 -4.81 20.01
CA LEU A 505 -14.57 -3.55 20.16
C LEU A 505 -15.70 -3.72 21.18
N LEU A 506 -15.84 -2.74 22.07
CA LEU A 506 -17.00 -2.62 22.95
C LEU A 506 -18.29 -2.61 22.09
N PRO A 507 -19.35 -3.34 22.48
CA PRO A 507 -20.57 -3.43 21.67
C PRO A 507 -21.16 -2.07 21.28
N GLU A 508 -21.17 -1.11 22.21
CA GLU A 508 -21.61 0.26 21.96
C GLU A 508 -20.71 1.02 20.97
N ALA A 509 -19.39 0.82 21.04
CA ALA A 509 -18.44 1.44 20.12
C ALA A 509 -18.62 0.87 18.70
N ARG A 510 -18.75 -0.45 18.60
CA ARG A 510 -19.03 -1.14 17.33
C ARG A 510 -20.31 -0.64 16.69
N LYS A 511 -21.40 -0.52 17.45
CA LYS A 511 -22.68 0.03 16.94
C LYS A 511 -22.52 1.45 16.41
N LYS A 512 -21.84 2.33 17.16
CA LYS A 512 -21.60 3.72 16.73
C LYS A 512 -20.78 3.80 15.45
N LEU A 513 -19.72 3.01 15.34
CA LEU A 513 -18.89 2.96 14.12
C LEU A 513 -19.68 2.42 12.93
N ASP A 514 -20.52 1.40 13.11
CA ASP A 514 -21.35 0.81 12.05
C ASP A 514 -22.32 1.86 11.48
N ASP A 515 -23.03 2.56 12.38
CA ASP A 515 -23.93 3.65 12.00
C ASP A 515 -23.19 4.75 11.23
N ILE A 516 -21.98 5.12 11.66
CA ILE A 516 -21.16 6.16 11.02
C ILE A 516 -20.70 5.71 9.63
N PHE A 517 -20.15 4.51 9.49
CA PHE A 517 -19.65 3.99 8.22
C PHE A 517 -20.77 3.77 7.21
N ARG A 518 -21.93 3.25 7.64
CA ARG A 518 -23.11 3.09 6.76
C ARG A 518 -23.62 4.42 6.23
N ARG A 519 -23.56 5.49 7.03
CA ARG A 519 -23.93 6.85 6.58
C ARG A 519 -22.98 7.43 5.54
N GLN A 520 -21.77 6.89 5.38
CA GLN A 520 -20.83 7.35 4.34
C GLN A 520 -20.97 6.58 3.02
N ARG A 521 -21.81 5.53 2.98
CA ARG A 521 -22.06 4.76 1.77
C ARG A 521 -22.81 5.63 0.75
N LEU A 522 -22.21 5.86 -0.41
CA LEU A 522 -22.79 6.67 -1.47
C LEU A 522 -23.73 5.90 -2.39
N PHE A 523 -23.52 4.59 -2.52
CA PHE A 523 -24.30 3.73 -3.43
C PHE A 523 -24.65 2.41 -2.77
N GLU A 524 -25.88 1.94 -2.98
CA GLU A 524 -26.22 0.55 -2.75
C GLU A 524 -25.57 -0.30 -3.86
N ALA A 525 -24.63 -1.16 -3.48
CA ALA A 525 -24.23 -2.27 -4.34
C ALA A 525 -25.47 -3.15 -4.51
N GLY A 526 -25.91 -3.34 -5.77
CA GLY A 526 -27.08 -4.15 -6.08
C GLY A 526 -26.98 -5.57 -5.53
N ASP A 527 -28.08 -6.30 -5.57
CA ASP A 527 -28.34 -7.63 -5.00
C ASP A 527 -27.53 -8.79 -5.64
N GLY A 528 -26.37 -8.49 -6.23
CA GLY A 528 -25.40 -9.47 -6.72
C GLY A 528 -25.81 -10.20 -7.98
N LYS A 529 -27.00 -9.91 -8.54
CA LYS A 529 -27.45 -10.42 -9.83
C LYS A 529 -26.82 -9.60 -10.95
N LEU A 530 -25.57 -9.92 -11.28
CA LEU A 530 -25.00 -9.54 -12.57
C LEU A 530 -25.70 -10.40 -13.63
N SER A 531 -26.64 -9.80 -14.37
CA SER A 531 -27.34 -10.42 -15.51
C SER A 531 -26.42 -10.57 -16.71
#